data_AF-A0A7Y2CQU9-F1
#
_entry.id   AF-A0A7Y2CQU9-F1
#
_cell.length_a   1.000
_cell.length_b   1.000
_cell.length_c   1.000
_cell.angle_alpha   90.00
_cell.angle_beta   90.00
_cell.angle_gamma   90.00
#
_symmetry.space_group_name_H-M   'P 1'
#
loop_
_entity.id
_entity.type
_entity.pdbx_description
1 polymer ?
#
loop_
_entity_poly.entity_id
_entity_poly.type
_entity_poly.pdbx_seq_one_letter_code
_entity_poly.pdbx_strand_id
1 'polypeptide(L)'
;QFEEESAEGSYALPIRIRDSRNLMFANIYLYRVIRMVTPYPAGVLIENAAGLDFRGLHVYGPSKFSYDNTLVDRTTGREVRSREIARLWVSGSAEVAGPPDARVERVAGGFEFIDGAAVDPHGNVWFVDGRQHHIYRWDHRAETLTLVRDAPVSPASLTFDEAGHAIVVTNTGWRRGNVVSFHPDSSAAALRELPLREGPLPSGRTYVWPGHLWRDAHDFERVTSAVHDRYYESPDGSLVIPYQEDLFRAYSLRKATPGRPFVMADEFGQKTVRFSVDQDGRLRDAEAIAEEGELDVAEGPDGNYYVAAGEIFVFDERGALLDIIRMPERPATLVFGGPGRDELYVTARSGLYRVRLP
;
A
#
# COMPACT_ATOMS: atom_id res chain seq x y z
N GLN A 1 -8.46 -4.70 25.42
CA GLN A 1 -9.53 -5.21 24.54
C GLN A 1 -8.91 -5.52 23.20
N PHE A 2 -8.93 -6.76 22.74
CA PHE A 2 -8.06 -7.21 21.64
C PHE A 2 -8.77 -7.40 20.29
N GLU A 3 -10.10 -7.35 20.30
CA GLU A 3 -10.99 -7.38 19.14
C GLU A 3 -12.28 -6.61 19.47
N GLU A 4 -12.75 -5.75 18.56
CA GLU A 4 -14.07 -5.11 18.64
C GLU A 4 -14.67 -4.93 17.24
N GLU A 5 -16.00 -5.00 17.16
CA GLU A 5 -16.76 -4.74 15.94
C GLU A 5 -16.82 -3.24 15.59
N SER A 6 -17.20 -2.91 14.36
CA SER A 6 -17.14 -1.53 13.84
C SER A 6 -17.89 -0.48 14.68
N ALA A 7 -19.01 -0.86 15.32
CA ALA A 7 -19.84 0.09 16.05
C ALA A 7 -19.19 0.57 17.36
N GLU A 8 -18.47 -0.31 18.05
CA GLU A 8 -17.84 -0.03 19.34
C GLU A 8 -16.32 0.23 19.20
N GLY A 9 -15.67 -0.42 18.24
CA GLY A 9 -14.21 -0.52 18.12
C GLY A 9 -13.50 0.53 17.29
N SER A 10 -14.25 1.43 16.64
CA SER A 10 -13.67 2.42 15.72
C SER A 10 -12.55 3.26 16.36
N TYR A 11 -12.64 3.52 17.67
CA TYR A 11 -11.68 4.31 18.43
C TYR A 11 -11.10 3.60 19.67
N ALA A 12 -11.20 2.27 19.72
CA ALA A 12 -10.70 1.50 20.84
C ALA A 12 -9.18 1.37 20.81
N LEU A 13 -8.54 1.64 21.95
CA LEU A 13 -7.13 1.39 22.18
C LEU A 13 -6.98 0.05 22.92
N PRO A 14 -6.33 -0.96 22.33
CA PRO A 14 -6.22 -2.28 22.95
C PRO A 14 -5.49 -2.30 24.29
N ILE A 15 -4.31 -1.66 24.33
CA ILE A 15 -3.42 -1.62 25.49
C ILE A 15 -3.00 -0.17 25.75
N ARG A 16 -3.17 0.26 27.01
CA ARG A 16 -2.56 1.48 27.55
C ARG A 16 -1.75 1.15 28.79
N ILE A 17 -0.48 1.53 28.82
CA ILE A 17 0.42 1.35 29.97
C ILE A 17 0.89 2.72 30.42
N ARG A 18 0.68 3.04 31.70
CA ARG A 18 1.06 4.34 32.27
C ARG A 18 1.76 4.17 33.61
N ASP A 19 2.81 4.95 33.84
CA ASP A 19 3.48 5.06 35.15
C ASP A 19 3.86 3.68 35.73
N SER A 20 4.28 2.77 34.86
CA SER A 20 4.40 1.34 35.14
C SER A 20 5.77 0.81 34.74
N ARG A 21 6.23 -0.24 35.41
CA ARG A 21 7.53 -0.85 35.12
C ARG A 21 7.55 -2.35 35.34
N ASN A 22 8.50 -3.02 34.68
CA ASN A 22 8.78 -4.45 34.87
C ASN A 22 7.56 -5.34 34.57
N LEU A 23 6.95 -5.11 33.41
CA LEU A 23 5.81 -5.90 32.93
C LEU A 23 6.25 -6.77 31.76
N MET A 24 5.69 -7.97 31.68
CA MET A 24 5.85 -8.86 30.53
C MET A 24 4.50 -9.11 29.88
N PHE A 25 4.46 -9.02 28.56
CA PHE A 25 3.31 -9.38 27.73
C PHE A 25 3.76 -10.48 26.76
N ALA A 26 2.93 -11.49 26.57
CA ALA A 26 3.25 -12.63 25.70
C ALA A 26 2.09 -12.95 24.77
N ASN A 27 2.42 -13.23 23.50
CA ASN A 27 1.51 -13.65 22.43
C ASN A 27 0.30 -12.72 22.29
N ILE A 28 0.58 -11.43 22.12
CA ILE A 28 -0.43 -10.39 21.98
C ILE A 28 -0.80 -10.26 20.52
N TYR A 29 -2.10 -10.37 20.25
CA TYR A 29 -2.70 -10.17 18.94
C TYR A 29 -3.58 -8.90 18.98
N LEU A 30 -3.20 -7.88 18.22
CA LEU A 30 -3.85 -6.58 18.13
C LEU A 30 -4.67 -6.55 16.85
N TYR A 31 -5.97 -6.80 16.98
CA TYR A 31 -6.85 -7.01 15.83
C TYR A 31 -7.84 -5.87 15.59
N ARG A 32 -8.08 -5.54 14.32
CA ARG A 32 -9.16 -4.65 13.86
C ARG A 32 -9.97 -5.34 12.75
N VAL A 33 -11.29 -5.46 12.94
CA VAL A 33 -12.17 -6.18 11.99
C VAL A 33 -12.24 -5.52 10.61
N ILE A 34 -12.64 -6.30 9.60
CA ILE A 34 -12.73 -5.90 8.18
C ILE A 34 -13.61 -4.67 7.92
N ARG A 35 -14.58 -4.42 8.80
CA ARG A 35 -15.54 -3.31 8.69
C ARG A 35 -15.00 -2.01 9.27
N MET A 36 -13.78 -1.99 9.79
CA MET A 36 -13.13 -0.76 10.21
C MET A 36 -12.87 0.12 9.01
N VAL A 37 -13.25 1.38 9.16
CA VAL A 37 -13.11 2.39 8.11
C VAL A 37 -12.45 3.67 8.61
N THR A 38 -11.97 3.65 9.86
CA THR A 38 -11.24 4.74 10.49
C THR A 38 -9.83 4.29 10.79
N PRO A 39 -8.80 5.06 10.39
CA PRO A 39 -7.44 4.80 10.83
C PRO A 39 -7.34 4.97 12.35
N TYR A 40 -6.43 4.23 12.98
CA TYR A 40 -6.17 4.37 14.41
C TYR A 40 -4.66 4.38 14.68
N PRO A 41 -4.16 5.32 15.50
CA PRO A 41 -2.73 5.63 15.52
C PRO A 41 -1.87 4.54 16.15
N ALA A 42 -2.39 3.73 17.08
CA ALA A 42 -1.57 2.71 17.76
C ALA A 42 -2.40 1.56 18.35
N GLY A 43 -1.83 0.35 18.34
CA GLY A 43 -2.36 -0.79 19.09
C GLY A 43 -1.93 -0.82 20.57
N VAL A 44 -0.72 -0.32 20.86
CA VAL A 44 -0.20 -0.15 22.23
C VAL A 44 0.21 1.30 22.44
N LEU A 45 -0.28 1.91 23.53
CA LEU A 45 0.14 3.23 23.95
C LEU A 45 0.87 3.14 25.29
N ILE A 46 2.06 3.71 25.37
CA ILE A 46 2.82 3.81 26.62
C ILE A 46 3.10 5.26 26.99
N GLU A 47 3.08 5.54 28.28
CA GLU A 47 3.45 6.83 28.88
C GLU A 47 4.23 6.56 30.17
N ASN A 48 5.42 7.14 30.31
CA ASN A 48 6.27 7.04 31.51
C ASN A 48 6.42 5.58 31.98
N ALA A 49 6.79 4.69 31.06
CA ALA A 49 6.89 3.26 31.31
C ALA A 49 8.27 2.72 30.94
N ALA A 50 8.76 1.73 31.70
CA ALA A 50 10.11 1.20 31.56
C ALA A 50 10.18 -0.29 31.90
N GLY A 51 11.12 -1.01 31.29
CA GLY A 51 11.28 -2.45 31.50
C GLY A 51 10.05 -3.26 31.06
N LEU A 52 9.52 -2.98 29.87
CA LEU A 52 8.43 -3.75 29.28
C LEU A 52 8.99 -4.80 28.32
N ASP A 53 8.68 -6.08 28.54
CA ASP A 53 9.09 -7.20 27.67
C ASP A 53 7.87 -7.75 26.94
N PHE A 54 7.70 -7.35 25.67
CA PHE A 54 6.71 -7.94 24.79
C PHE A 54 7.34 -9.09 24.01
N ARG A 55 6.69 -10.26 24.01
CA ARG A 55 7.14 -11.46 23.30
C ARG A 55 6.01 -11.95 22.39
N GLY A 56 6.20 -11.93 21.08
CA GLY A 56 5.13 -12.20 20.11
C GLY A 56 4.07 -11.10 20.12
N LEU A 57 4.32 -10.01 19.39
CA LEU A 57 3.32 -9.00 19.06
C LEU A 57 2.93 -9.15 17.59
N HIS A 58 1.63 -9.19 17.35
CA HIS A 58 1.03 -9.30 16.04
C HIS A 58 0.01 -8.18 15.87
N VAL A 59 0.12 -7.39 14.81
CA VAL A 59 -0.88 -6.39 14.42
C VAL A 59 -1.53 -6.84 13.13
N TYR A 60 -2.84 -7.05 13.17
CA TYR A 60 -3.56 -7.55 12.02
C TYR A 60 -4.92 -6.89 11.86
N GLY A 61 -5.31 -6.69 10.61
CA GLY A 61 -6.65 -6.26 10.27
C GLY A 61 -6.93 -6.55 8.81
N PRO A 62 -8.02 -7.26 8.47
CA PRO A 62 -8.45 -7.54 7.10
C PRO A 62 -8.98 -6.30 6.34
N SER A 63 -8.34 -5.14 6.51
CA SER A 63 -8.74 -3.86 5.91
C SER A 63 -7.55 -2.90 5.79
N LYS A 64 -7.72 -1.82 5.00
CA LYS A 64 -6.74 -0.73 4.90
C LYS A 64 -6.53 0.08 6.21
N PHE A 65 -7.33 -0.22 7.23
CA PHE A 65 -7.47 0.54 8.48
C PHE A 65 -7.10 -0.28 9.73
N SER A 66 -6.07 -1.13 9.61
CA SER A 66 -5.35 -1.65 10.77
C SER A 66 -4.66 -0.53 11.55
N TYR A 67 -4.01 -0.85 12.67
CA TYR A 67 -3.24 0.14 13.46
C TYR A 67 -2.04 0.68 12.66
N ASP A 68 -1.84 2.00 12.73
CA ASP A 68 -0.70 2.65 12.07
C ASP A 68 0.63 2.29 12.70
N ASN A 69 0.61 2.11 14.02
CA ASN A 69 1.76 1.72 14.81
C ASN A 69 1.39 0.55 15.72
N THR A 70 2.31 -0.39 15.88
CA THR A 70 2.21 -1.43 16.91
C THR A 70 2.30 -0.82 18.29
N LEU A 71 3.26 0.08 18.50
CA LEU A 71 3.45 0.79 19.76
C LEU A 71 3.80 2.25 19.53
N VAL A 72 3.22 3.14 20.34
CA VAL A 72 3.62 4.55 20.46
C VAL A 72 4.01 4.84 21.91
N ASP A 73 5.21 5.38 22.09
CA ASP A 73 5.69 5.93 23.35
C ASP A 73 5.49 7.45 23.36
N ARG A 74 4.52 7.92 24.14
CA ARG A 74 4.21 9.35 24.24
C ARG A 74 5.21 10.13 25.08
N THR A 75 6.06 9.47 25.86
CA THR A 75 7.12 10.14 26.63
C THR A 75 8.28 10.51 25.73
N THR A 76 8.65 9.62 24.81
CA THR A 76 9.79 9.86 23.91
C THR A 76 9.35 10.29 22.51
N GLY A 77 8.06 10.16 22.17
CA GLY A 77 7.56 10.37 20.80
C GLY A 77 7.98 9.27 19.82
N ARG A 78 8.51 8.14 20.31
CA ARG A 78 8.93 7.03 19.44
C ARG A 78 7.76 6.15 19.02
N GLU A 79 7.87 5.63 17.81
CA GLU A 79 6.89 4.74 17.21
C GLU A 79 7.57 3.43 16.80
N VAL A 80 6.84 2.32 16.94
CA VAL A 80 7.22 1.01 16.40
C VAL A 80 6.11 0.61 15.44
N ARG A 81 6.48 0.46 14.16
CA ARG A 81 5.53 0.26 13.05
C ARG A 81 5.42 -1.18 12.54
N SER A 82 6.43 -2.02 12.79
CA SER A 82 6.45 -3.42 12.35
C SER A 82 5.26 -4.18 12.93
N ARG A 83 4.54 -4.92 12.10
CA ARG A 83 3.33 -5.65 12.50
C ARG A 83 3.61 -6.98 13.17
N GLU A 84 4.71 -7.62 12.78
CA GLU A 84 5.15 -8.92 13.29
C GLU A 84 6.43 -8.75 14.10
N ILE A 85 6.36 -8.98 15.42
CA ILE A 85 7.51 -8.78 16.32
C ILE A 85 7.69 -9.96 17.26
N ALA A 86 8.79 -10.70 17.09
CA ALA A 86 9.13 -11.80 17.98
C ALA A 86 9.41 -11.34 19.43
N ARG A 87 10.12 -10.22 19.59
CA ARG A 87 10.37 -9.59 20.90
C ARG A 87 10.59 -8.09 20.79
N LEU A 88 9.92 -7.31 21.62
CA LEU A 88 10.13 -5.88 21.79
C LEU A 88 10.44 -5.57 23.27
N TRP A 89 11.62 -5.03 23.54
CA TRP A 89 12.03 -4.57 24.87
C TRP A 89 11.99 -3.05 24.95
N VAL A 90 11.14 -2.52 25.82
CA VAL A 90 11.10 -1.10 26.14
C VAL A 90 11.90 -0.86 27.40
N SER A 91 13.14 -0.38 27.28
CA SER A 91 14.02 -0.13 28.42
C SER A 91 13.58 1.03 29.31
N GLY A 92 12.88 2.02 28.73
CA GLY A 92 12.59 3.32 29.38
C GLY A 92 13.75 4.32 29.31
N SER A 93 14.84 3.98 28.62
CA SER A 93 16.03 4.84 28.42
C SER A 93 16.14 5.38 27.00
N ALA A 94 15.04 5.30 26.25
CA ALA A 94 14.96 5.78 24.88
C ALA A 94 15.13 7.31 24.87
N GLU A 95 16.03 7.84 24.04
CA GLU A 95 16.05 9.28 23.70
C GLU A 95 14.73 9.73 23.05
N VAL A 96 14.44 11.02 23.08
CA VAL A 96 13.30 11.59 22.35
C VAL A 96 13.48 11.35 20.84
N ALA A 97 12.40 11.07 20.13
CA ALA A 97 12.42 10.90 18.68
C ALA A 97 12.98 12.15 18.01
N GLY A 98 13.89 11.94 17.06
CA GLY A 98 14.40 13.01 16.20
C GLY A 98 13.34 13.49 15.20
N PRO A 99 13.63 14.57 14.45
CA PRO A 99 12.76 15.01 13.38
C PRO A 99 12.61 13.91 12.30
N PRO A 100 11.58 14.00 11.45
CA PRO A 100 11.45 13.15 10.26
C PRO A 100 12.70 13.23 9.37
N ASP A 101 12.88 12.23 8.51
CA ASP A 101 13.99 12.19 7.57
C ASP A 101 13.99 13.46 6.70
N ALA A 102 15.11 14.19 6.69
CA ALA A 102 15.24 15.46 5.98
C ALA A 102 15.09 15.33 4.46
N ARG A 103 15.16 14.11 3.92
CA ARG A 103 14.90 13.79 2.51
C ARG A 103 13.42 13.78 2.17
N VAL A 104 12.53 13.72 3.16
CA VAL A 104 11.08 13.57 2.97
C VAL A 104 10.38 14.92 3.06
N GLU A 105 9.77 15.32 1.95
CA GLU A 105 9.07 16.61 1.80
C GLU A 105 7.58 16.34 1.60
N ARG A 106 6.72 16.95 2.43
CA ARG A 106 5.27 16.92 2.17
C ARG A 106 4.93 17.93 1.08
N VAL A 107 4.42 17.46 -0.05
CA VAL A 107 4.04 18.30 -1.20
C VAL A 107 2.54 18.61 -1.25
N ALA A 108 1.71 17.75 -0.65
CA ALA A 108 0.28 18.00 -0.50
C ALA A 108 -0.29 17.34 0.77
N GLY A 109 -1.45 17.81 1.23
CA GLY A 109 -2.11 17.30 2.42
C GLY A 109 -3.58 17.69 2.53
N GLY A 110 -4.21 17.28 3.63
CA GLY A 110 -5.64 17.51 3.88
C GLY A 110 -6.54 16.37 3.41
N PHE A 111 -5.96 15.21 3.12
CA PHE A 111 -6.69 14.01 2.70
C PHE A 111 -7.16 13.17 3.90
N GLU A 112 -8.17 12.33 3.69
CA GLU A 112 -8.62 11.37 4.70
C GLU A 112 -7.71 10.13 4.71
N PHE A 113 -7.56 9.47 3.56
CA PHE A 113 -6.67 8.33 3.41
C PHE A 113 -6.31 8.12 1.93
N ILE A 114 -5.09 8.54 1.54
CA ILE A 114 -4.64 8.41 0.15
C ILE A 114 -3.79 7.18 -0.12
N ASP A 115 -4.10 6.53 -1.23
CA ASP A 115 -3.37 5.40 -1.81
C ASP A 115 -3.60 5.35 -3.34
N GLY A 116 -3.43 4.19 -3.97
CA GLY A 116 -3.78 4.02 -5.37
C GLY A 116 -2.86 4.75 -6.34
N ALA A 117 -1.62 5.08 -5.95
CA ALA A 117 -0.80 5.96 -6.76
C ALA A 117 -0.38 5.33 -8.09
N ALA A 118 -0.43 6.13 -9.15
CA ALA A 118 0.05 5.80 -10.49
C ALA A 118 0.64 7.04 -11.16
N VAL A 119 1.44 6.82 -12.20
CA VAL A 119 2.11 7.90 -12.93
C VAL A 119 1.62 7.92 -14.36
N ASP A 120 1.16 9.09 -14.79
CA ASP A 120 0.70 9.28 -16.17
C ASP A 120 1.88 9.34 -17.16
N PRO A 121 1.63 9.36 -18.49
CA PRO A 121 2.70 9.46 -19.48
C PRO A 121 3.62 10.67 -19.33
N HIS A 122 3.14 11.76 -18.71
CA HIS A 122 3.87 13.01 -18.52
C HIS A 122 4.68 13.06 -17.21
N GLY A 123 4.62 12.00 -16.39
CA GLY A 123 5.32 11.91 -15.11
C GLY A 123 4.54 12.51 -13.94
N ASN A 124 3.28 12.92 -14.13
CA ASN A 124 2.45 13.42 -13.03
C ASN A 124 1.95 12.26 -12.18
N VAL A 125 1.80 12.51 -10.88
CA VAL A 125 1.38 11.51 -9.92
C VAL A 125 -0.12 11.63 -9.69
N TRP A 126 -0.83 10.55 -9.92
CA TRP A 126 -2.26 10.41 -9.66
C TRP A 126 -2.46 9.48 -8.49
N PHE A 127 -3.46 9.74 -7.65
CA PHE A 127 -3.77 8.94 -6.48
C PHE A 127 -5.23 9.12 -6.08
N VAL A 128 -5.71 8.26 -5.18
CA VAL A 128 -7.13 8.21 -4.80
C VAL A 128 -7.28 8.55 -3.33
N ASP A 129 -8.39 9.19 -2.99
CA ASP A 129 -8.93 9.21 -1.63
C ASP A 129 -10.26 8.44 -1.66
N GLY A 130 -10.16 7.14 -1.39
CA GLY A 130 -11.22 6.19 -1.74
C GLY A 130 -12.54 6.40 -0.97
N ARG A 131 -12.45 6.88 0.28
CA ARG A 131 -13.63 7.18 1.12
C ARG A 131 -14.28 8.50 0.76
N GLN A 132 -13.49 9.48 0.34
CA GLN A 132 -14.01 10.74 -0.21
C GLN A 132 -14.47 10.62 -1.67
N HIS A 133 -14.24 9.46 -2.31
CA HIS A 133 -14.56 9.23 -3.72
C HIS A 133 -13.78 10.15 -4.69
N HIS A 134 -12.60 10.61 -4.28
CA HIS A 134 -11.79 11.54 -5.06
C HIS A 134 -10.65 10.84 -5.80
N ILE A 135 -10.33 11.36 -6.98
CA ILE A 135 -9.08 11.07 -7.71
C ILE A 135 -8.36 12.39 -7.92
N TYR A 136 -7.13 12.47 -7.45
CA TYR A 136 -6.29 13.64 -7.53
C TYR A 136 -5.14 13.44 -8.53
N ARG A 137 -4.61 14.55 -9.02
CA ARG A 137 -3.36 14.65 -9.78
C ARG A 137 -2.46 15.70 -9.16
N TRP A 138 -1.23 15.32 -8.87
CA TRP A 138 -0.11 16.20 -8.59
C TRP A 138 0.69 16.45 -9.87
N ASP A 139 0.65 17.68 -10.35
CA ASP A 139 1.49 18.15 -11.45
C ASP A 139 2.87 18.51 -10.90
N HIS A 140 3.90 17.74 -11.27
CA HIS A 140 5.25 17.92 -10.76
C HIS A 140 5.94 19.18 -11.27
N ARG A 141 5.54 19.70 -12.44
CA ARG A 141 6.15 20.90 -13.03
C ARG A 141 5.56 22.17 -12.46
N ALA A 142 4.24 22.20 -12.31
CA ALA A 142 3.54 23.33 -11.74
C ALA A 142 3.57 23.32 -10.21
N GLU A 143 3.92 22.18 -9.59
CA GLU A 143 3.79 21.91 -8.15
C GLU A 143 2.36 22.20 -7.66
N THR A 144 1.37 21.68 -8.40
CA THR A 144 -0.05 21.90 -8.10
C THR A 144 -0.83 20.61 -7.95
N LEU A 145 -1.72 20.60 -6.96
CA LEU A 145 -2.72 19.55 -6.76
C LEU A 145 -4.01 19.92 -7.50
N THR A 146 -4.56 18.97 -8.25
CA THR A 146 -5.86 19.11 -8.94
C THR A 146 -6.77 17.94 -8.57
N LEU A 147 -8.02 18.22 -8.23
CA LEU A 147 -9.09 17.22 -8.15
C LEU A 147 -9.55 16.89 -9.58
N VAL A 148 -9.31 15.67 -10.04
CA VAL A 148 -9.65 15.25 -11.42
C VAL A 148 -11.04 14.64 -11.51
N ARG A 149 -11.40 13.84 -10.51
CA ARG A 149 -12.73 13.21 -10.40
C ARG A 149 -13.22 13.26 -8.96
N ASP A 150 -14.50 13.58 -8.85
CA ASP A 150 -15.34 13.41 -7.66
C ASP A 150 -16.62 12.75 -8.15
N ALA A 151 -16.63 11.42 -8.10
CA ALA A 151 -17.72 10.60 -8.57
C ALA A 151 -17.88 9.42 -7.60
N PRO A 152 -19.10 8.96 -7.29
CA PRO A 152 -19.36 8.00 -6.21
C PRO A 152 -18.96 6.56 -6.58
N VAL A 153 -17.71 6.36 -6.96
CA VAL A 153 -17.13 5.09 -7.43
C VAL A 153 -16.12 4.48 -6.46
N SER A 154 -15.86 5.12 -5.32
CA SER A 154 -14.97 4.58 -4.25
C SER A 154 -13.69 3.99 -4.82
N PRO A 155 -12.87 4.81 -5.51
CA PRO A 155 -11.68 4.33 -6.20
C PRO A 155 -10.71 3.70 -5.18
N ALA A 156 -10.20 2.52 -5.53
CA ALA A 156 -9.29 1.75 -4.67
C ALA A 156 -7.84 1.83 -5.14
N SER A 157 -7.64 1.81 -6.46
CA SER A 157 -6.34 1.94 -7.11
C SER A 157 -6.55 2.27 -8.59
N LEU A 158 -5.51 2.81 -9.26
CA LEU A 158 -5.57 3.11 -10.68
C LEU A 158 -4.27 2.80 -11.42
N THR A 159 -4.35 2.78 -12.75
CA THR A 159 -3.22 2.74 -13.67
C THR A 159 -3.58 3.44 -14.99
N PHE A 160 -2.65 3.50 -15.94
CA PHE A 160 -2.86 4.12 -17.26
C PHE A 160 -2.53 3.17 -18.40
N ASP A 161 -3.46 3.10 -19.35
CA ASP A 161 -3.22 2.47 -20.66
C ASP A 161 -2.28 3.32 -21.54
N GLU A 162 -1.86 2.79 -22.69
CA GLU A 162 -0.93 3.49 -23.59
C GLU A 162 -1.55 4.72 -24.26
N ALA A 163 -2.87 4.71 -24.45
CA ALA A 163 -3.64 5.86 -24.95
C ALA A 163 -3.90 6.93 -23.87
N GLY A 164 -3.48 6.71 -22.62
CA GLY A 164 -3.61 7.67 -21.52
C GLY A 164 -4.96 7.66 -20.79
N HIS A 165 -5.81 6.66 -21.02
CA HIS A 165 -6.99 6.45 -20.18
C HIS A 165 -6.57 6.00 -18.78
N ALA A 166 -7.17 6.63 -17.77
CA ALA A 166 -7.12 6.13 -16.41
C ALA A 166 -8.01 4.88 -16.32
N ILE A 167 -7.45 3.80 -15.79
CA ILE A 167 -8.14 2.54 -15.49
C ILE A 167 -8.19 2.42 -13.97
N VAL A 168 -9.39 2.35 -13.40
CA VAL A 168 -9.61 2.48 -11.95
C VAL A 168 -10.37 1.27 -11.43
N VAL A 169 -9.80 0.60 -10.43
CA VAL A 169 -10.50 -0.44 -9.67
C VAL A 169 -11.34 0.23 -8.59
N THR A 170 -12.58 -0.22 -8.42
CA THR A 170 -13.55 0.36 -7.49
C THR A 170 -13.90 -0.57 -6.33
N ASN A 171 -14.27 0.04 -5.20
CA ASN A 171 -14.76 -0.65 -4.01
C ASN A 171 -16.16 -0.15 -3.60
N THR A 172 -17.14 -0.28 -4.52
CA THR A 172 -18.52 0.20 -4.29
C THR A 172 -19.46 -0.90 -3.80
N GLY A 173 -19.94 -0.80 -2.55
CA GLY A 173 -21.05 -1.61 -2.04
C GLY A 173 -20.87 -3.12 -2.22
N TRP A 174 -21.86 -3.79 -2.81
CA TRP A 174 -21.82 -5.23 -3.13
C TRP A 174 -21.04 -5.56 -4.42
N ARG A 175 -20.66 -4.56 -5.22
CA ARG A 175 -19.90 -4.70 -6.48
C ARG A 175 -18.43 -4.38 -6.23
N ARG A 176 -17.77 -5.25 -5.47
CA ARG A 176 -16.35 -5.12 -5.16
C ARG A 176 -15.52 -5.52 -6.37
N GLY A 177 -14.55 -4.68 -6.74
CA GLY A 177 -13.53 -5.03 -7.74
C GLY A 177 -13.94 -4.77 -9.18
N ASN A 178 -15.00 -3.97 -9.40
CA ASN A 178 -15.33 -3.48 -10.73
C ASN A 178 -14.23 -2.57 -11.25
N VAL A 179 -14.13 -2.46 -12.59
CA VAL A 179 -13.15 -1.60 -13.24
C VAL A 179 -13.86 -0.57 -14.08
N VAL A 180 -13.52 0.70 -13.89
CA VAL A 180 -14.00 1.81 -14.71
C VAL A 180 -12.84 2.48 -15.43
N SER A 181 -13.14 3.15 -16.53
CA SER A 181 -12.16 3.89 -17.32
C SER A 181 -12.67 5.27 -17.69
N PHE A 182 -11.74 6.22 -17.83
CA PHE A 182 -12.01 7.54 -18.40
C PHE A 182 -10.72 8.13 -18.98
N HIS A 183 -10.88 9.02 -19.96
CA HIS A 183 -9.78 9.86 -20.43
C HIS A 183 -9.64 11.08 -19.51
N PRO A 184 -8.44 11.50 -19.08
CA PRO A 184 -8.23 12.68 -18.21
C PRO A 184 -8.96 13.94 -18.69
N ASP A 185 -8.97 14.18 -20.00
CA ASP A 185 -9.61 15.35 -20.62
C ASP A 185 -11.12 15.21 -20.85
N SER A 186 -11.73 14.07 -20.48
CA SER A 186 -13.17 13.90 -20.59
C SER A 186 -13.92 14.67 -19.50
N SER A 187 -15.22 14.86 -19.68
CA SER A 187 -16.07 15.44 -18.62
C SER A 187 -16.12 14.54 -17.38
N ALA A 188 -16.40 15.12 -16.21
CA ALA A 188 -16.46 14.37 -14.95
C ALA A 188 -17.49 13.22 -14.96
N ALA A 189 -18.55 13.34 -15.75
CA ALA A 189 -19.58 12.30 -15.91
C ALA A 189 -19.18 11.15 -16.85
N ALA A 190 -18.09 11.28 -17.61
CA ALA A 190 -17.67 10.30 -18.60
C ALA A 190 -16.83 9.17 -17.97
N LEU A 191 -17.47 8.37 -17.12
CA LEU A 191 -16.94 7.12 -16.58
C LEU A 191 -17.57 5.93 -17.32
N ARG A 192 -16.72 5.02 -17.79
CA ARG A 192 -17.15 3.81 -18.51
C ARG A 192 -16.75 2.57 -17.73
N GLU A 193 -17.73 1.78 -17.31
CA GLU A 193 -17.49 0.44 -16.78
C GLU A 193 -16.87 -0.46 -17.86
N LEU A 194 -15.77 -1.12 -17.52
CA LEU A 194 -15.13 -2.12 -18.38
C LEU A 194 -15.80 -3.47 -18.12
N PRO A 195 -16.26 -4.18 -19.15
CA PRO A 195 -16.90 -5.47 -18.96
C PRO A 195 -15.88 -6.51 -18.51
N LEU A 196 -16.29 -7.35 -17.55
CA LEU A 196 -15.56 -8.57 -17.23
C LEU A 196 -15.69 -9.54 -18.41
N ARG A 197 -14.55 -10.00 -18.93
CA ARG A 197 -14.49 -10.97 -20.02
C ARG A 197 -14.13 -12.34 -19.49
N GLU A 198 -14.59 -13.38 -20.17
CA GLU A 198 -14.26 -14.78 -19.88
C GLU A 198 -13.35 -15.33 -20.99
N GLY A 199 -12.51 -16.29 -20.62
CA GLY A 199 -11.52 -16.92 -21.49
C GLY A 199 -10.08 -16.65 -21.05
N PRO A 200 -9.09 -17.29 -21.72
CA PRO A 200 -7.69 -17.11 -21.40
C PRO A 200 -7.28 -15.64 -21.55
N LEU A 201 -6.30 -15.22 -20.76
CA LEU A 201 -5.72 -13.89 -20.88
C LEU A 201 -5.13 -13.70 -22.29
N PRO A 202 -5.44 -12.60 -22.99
CA PRO A 202 -4.85 -12.30 -24.29
C PRO A 202 -3.33 -12.21 -24.19
N SER A 203 -2.61 -12.90 -25.09
CA SER A 203 -1.15 -12.84 -25.16
C SER A 203 -0.65 -11.55 -25.81
N GLY A 204 0.61 -11.19 -25.54
CA GLY A 204 1.26 -10.02 -26.15
C GLY A 204 0.74 -8.67 -25.63
N ARG A 205 0.13 -8.66 -24.44
CA ARG A 205 -0.33 -7.45 -23.74
C ARG A 205 0.57 -7.16 -22.54
N THR A 206 0.44 -5.96 -21.97
CA THR A 206 0.95 -5.70 -20.61
C THR A 206 -0.10 -6.13 -19.60
N TYR A 207 0.29 -6.98 -18.66
CA TYR A 207 -0.60 -7.39 -17.58
C TYR A 207 -0.54 -6.38 -16.44
N VAL A 208 -1.61 -6.28 -15.67
CA VAL A 208 -1.68 -5.39 -14.51
C VAL A 208 -2.14 -6.19 -13.31
N TRP A 209 -1.26 -6.26 -12.32
CA TRP A 209 -1.46 -6.98 -11.07
C TRP A 209 -1.42 -6.00 -9.90
N PRO A 210 -2.05 -6.29 -8.75
CA PRO A 210 -1.81 -5.51 -7.55
C PRO A 210 -0.34 -5.51 -7.13
N GLY A 211 0.17 -4.42 -6.56
CA GLY A 211 1.54 -4.38 -6.02
C GLY A 211 1.70 -5.11 -4.68
N HIS A 212 0.59 -5.49 -4.05
CA HIS A 212 0.57 -6.34 -2.88
C HIS A 212 -0.68 -7.24 -2.94
N LEU A 213 -0.65 -8.37 -2.22
CA LEU A 213 -1.85 -9.14 -1.93
C LEU A 213 -1.90 -9.50 -0.46
N TRP A 214 -3.10 -9.37 0.10
CA TRP A 214 -3.42 -9.87 1.42
C TRP A 214 -4.07 -11.25 1.32
N ARG A 215 -3.42 -12.26 1.90
CA ARG A 215 -3.82 -13.68 1.81
C ARG A 215 -3.81 -14.36 3.19
N ASP A 216 -4.90 -14.19 3.94
CA ASP A 216 -5.13 -14.81 5.25
C ASP A 216 -5.19 -16.35 5.21
N ALA A 217 -5.55 -16.91 4.06
CA ALA A 217 -5.51 -18.34 3.81
C ALA A 217 -4.09 -18.91 3.66
N HIS A 218 -3.03 -18.09 3.78
CA HIS A 218 -1.62 -18.47 3.64
C HIS A 218 -1.32 -19.19 2.30
N ASP A 219 -2.01 -18.76 1.24
CA ASP A 219 -1.98 -19.40 -0.08
C ASP A 219 -1.50 -18.44 -1.17
N PHE A 220 -0.69 -17.44 -0.79
CA PHE A 220 -0.18 -16.38 -1.67
C PHE A 220 0.37 -16.91 -2.98
N GLU A 221 1.35 -17.82 -2.93
CA GLU A 221 1.98 -18.39 -4.13
C GLU A 221 0.97 -19.16 -5.01
N ARG A 222 0.03 -19.88 -4.39
CA ARG A 222 -1.00 -20.64 -5.11
C ARG A 222 -1.94 -19.71 -5.89
N VAL A 223 -2.29 -18.57 -5.31
CA VAL A 223 -3.20 -17.59 -5.91
C VAL A 223 -2.50 -16.78 -7.00
N THR A 224 -1.29 -16.29 -6.74
CA THR A 224 -0.51 -15.52 -7.74
C THR A 224 -0.14 -16.37 -8.96
N SER A 225 0.14 -17.66 -8.76
CA SER A 225 0.53 -18.59 -9.83
C SER A 225 -0.65 -19.28 -10.53
N ALA A 226 -1.89 -18.96 -10.14
CA ALA A 226 -3.09 -19.58 -10.69
C ALA A 226 -3.29 -19.21 -12.17
N VAL A 227 -3.98 -20.09 -12.90
CA VAL A 227 -4.51 -19.75 -14.23
C VAL A 227 -5.71 -18.84 -14.03
N HIS A 228 -5.70 -17.69 -14.71
CA HIS A 228 -6.80 -16.75 -14.72
C HIS A 228 -7.53 -16.85 -16.05
N ASP A 229 -8.84 -17.03 -15.99
CA ASP A 229 -9.74 -17.21 -17.13
C ASP A 229 -10.81 -16.11 -17.22
N ARG A 230 -10.62 -15.04 -16.45
CA ARG A 230 -11.45 -13.85 -16.43
C ARG A 230 -10.58 -12.62 -16.30
N TYR A 231 -10.93 -11.55 -17.01
CA TYR A 231 -10.11 -10.34 -17.06
C TYR A 231 -10.88 -9.10 -17.50
N TYR A 232 -10.29 -7.94 -17.22
CA TYR A 232 -10.64 -6.67 -17.84
C TYR A 232 -9.59 -6.30 -18.88
N GLU A 233 -10.00 -5.65 -19.97
CA GLU A 233 -9.11 -5.14 -21.01
C GLU A 233 -9.30 -3.62 -21.12
N SER A 234 -8.20 -2.86 -21.22
CA SER A 234 -8.24 -1.40 -21.38
C SER A 234 -8.95 -1.00 -22.68
N PRO A 235 -9.49 0.24 -22.76
CA PRO A 235 -10.13 0.74 -23.97
C PRO A 235 -9.28 0.65 -25.24
N ASP A 236 -7.96 0.88 -25.13
CA ASP A 236 -7.01 0.77 -26.24
C ASP A 236 -6.49 -0.66 -26.49
N GLY A 237 -6.86 -1.62 -25.64
CA GLY A 237 -6.41 -3.01 -25.69
C GLY A 237 -4.96 -3.25 -25.24
N SER A 238 -4.22 -2.23 -24.79
CA SER A 238 -2.81 -2.39 -24.38
C SER A 238 -2.63 -3.14 -23.06
N LEU A 239 -3.61 -3.05 -22.15
CA LEU A 239 -3.56 -3.62 -20.81
C LEU A 239 -4.60 -4.72 -20.59
N VAL A 240 -4.21 -5.73 -19.82
CA VAL A 240 -5.09 -6.77 -19.29
C VAL A 240 -4.94 -6.82 -17.77
N ILE A 241 -6.05 -6.69 -17.04
CA ILE A 241 -6.10 -6.90 -15.58
C ILE A 241 -6.74 -8.27 -15.35
N PRO A 242 -5.97 -9.30 -14.91
CA PRO A 242 -6.56 -10.57 -14.49
C PRO A 242 -7.56 -10.35 -13.36
N TYR A 243 -8.74 -10.96 -13.46
CA TYR A 243 -9.75 -10.85 -12.42
C TYR A 243 -9.37 -11.71 -11.22
N GLN A 244 -9.31 -11.09 -10.06
CA GLN A 244 -9.15 -11.75 -8.77
C GLN A 244 -10.13 -11.13 -7.77
N GLU A 245 -10.57 -11.92 -6.80
CA GLU A 245 -11.54 -11.46 -5.80
C GLU A 245 -11.00 -10.27 -4.99
N ASP A 246 -9.69 -10.22 -4.74
CA ASP A 246 -9.03 -9.20 -3.93
C ASP A 246 -8.70 -7.89 -4.67
N LEU A 247 -9.07 -7.72 -5.95
CA LEU A 247 -8.74 -6.48 -6.70
C LEU A 247 -9.17 -5.21 -5.95
N PHE A 248 -10.35 -5.22 -5.32
CA PHE A 248 -10.88 -4.06 -4.58
C PHE A 248 -10.04 -3.65 -3.36
N ARG A 249 -9.12 -4.50 -2.92
CA ARG A 249 -8.21 -4.26 -1.79
C ARG A 249 -6.86 -3.73 -2.24
N ALA A 250 -6.58 -3.76 -3.55
CA ALA A 250 -5.33 -3.26 -4.10
C ALA A 250 -5.04 -1.84 -3.61
N TYR A 251 -3.84 -1.66 -3.07
CA TYR A 251 -3.27 -0.37 -2.73
C TYR A 251 -2.66 0.25 -3.97
N SER A 252 -2.07 -0.55 -4.85
CA SER A 252 -1.47 -0.13 -6.12
C SER A 252 -1.77 -1.14 -7.22
N LEU A 253 -1.70 -0.69 -8.47
CA LEU A 253 -1.73 -1.53 -9.67
C LEU A 253 -0.40 -1.38 -10.41
N ARG A 254 0.26 -2.50 -10.68
CA ARG A 254 1.61 -2.61 -11.23
C ARG A 254 1.60 -3.34 -12.55
N LYS A 255 2.35 -2.81 -13.51
CA LYS A 255 2.51 -3.42 -14.84
C LYS A 255 3.46 -4.61 -14.73
N ALA A 256 2.99 -5.79 -15.10
CA ALA A 256 3.75 -7.01 -15.25
C ALA A 256 3.94 -7.28 -16.75
N THR A 257 5.16 -7.06 -17.24
CA THR A 257 5.49 -7.23 -18.66
C THR A 257 6.20 -8.56 -18.86
N PRO A 258 5.75 -9.42 -19.79
CA PRO A 258 6.43 -10.68 -20.08
C PRO A 258 7.93 -10.50 -20.34
N GLY A 259 8.75 -11.38 -19.76
CA GLY A 259 10.21 -11.32 -19.86
C GLY A 259 10.90 -10.29 -18.97
N ARG A 260 10.14 -9.53 -18.14
CA ARG A 260 10.68 -8.73 -17.04
C ARG A 260 10.28 -9.36 -15.70
N PRO A 261 11.11 -9.24 -14.65
CA PRO A 261 10.70 -9.63 -13.32
C PRO A 261 9.52 -8.76 -12.86
N PHE A 262 8.67 -9.34 -12.02
CA PHE A 262 7.60 -8.62 -11.35
C PHE A 262 7.74 -8.83 -9.84
N VAL A 263 7.60 -7.76 -9.07
CA VAL A 263 7.76 -7.81 -7.61
C VAL A 263 6.46 -7.36 -6.93
N MET A 264 6.07 -8.10 -5.91
CA MET A 264 4.83 -7.91 -5.15
C MET A 264 5.08 -8.15 -3.67
N ALA A 265 4.40 -7.38 -2.81
CA ALA A 265 4.38 -7.67 -1.39
C ALA A 265 3.35 -8.78 -1.05
N ASP A 266 3.80 -9.81 -0.34
CA ASP A 266 2.94 -10.69 0.45
C ASP A 266 2.67 -10.00 1.79
N GLU A 267 1.54 -9.28 1.87
CA GLU A 267 1.22 -8.48 3.05
C GLU A 267 1.08 -9.34 4.30
N PHE A 268 0.51 -10.54 4.18
CA PHE A 268 0.34 -11.41 5.34
C PHE A 268 1.67 -12.04 5.75
N GLY A 269 2.42 -12.54 4.78
CA GLY A 269 3.73 -13.17 5.02
C GLY A 269 4.84 -12.21 5.43
N GLN A 270 4.60 -10.89 5.34
CA GLN A 270 5.59 -9.83 5.57
C GLN A 270 6.80 -9.97 4.65
N LYS A 271 6.57 -10.26 3.36
CA LYS A 271 7.64 -10.57 2.41
C LYS A 271 7.52 -9.79 1.12
N THR A 272 8.67 -9.50 0.52
CA THR A 272 8.76 -9.04 -0.86
C THR A 272 9.10 -10.23 -1.74
N VAL A 273 8.24 -10.50 -2.72
CA VAL A 273 8.31 -11.70 -3.57
C VAL A 273 8.49 -11.29 -5.02
N ARG A 274 9.48 -11.88 -5.69
CA ARG A 274 9.76 -11.73 -7.11
C ARG A 274 9.17 -12.90 -7.90
N PHE A 275 8.72 -12.60 -9.11
CA PHE A 275 8.15 -13.54 -10.06
C PHE A 275 8.74 -13.35 -11.45
N SER A 276 8.78 -14.43 -12.23
CA SER A 276 8.84 -14.35 -13.69
C SER A 276 7.42 -14.14 -14.26
N VAL A 277 7.32 -13.41 -15.37
CA VAL A 277 6.05 -13.14 -16.05
C VAL A 277 6.03 -13.87 -17.39
N ASP A 278 5.11 -14.81 -17.54
CA ASP A 278 4.92 -15.59 -18.75
C ASP A 278 4.19 -14.79 -19.86
N GLN A 279 4.25 -15.29 -21.09
CA GLN A 279 3.59 -14.68 -22.26
C GLN A 279 2.05 -14.69 -22.20
N ASP A 280 1.48 -15.51 -21.33
CA ASP A 280 0.06 -15.58 -21.02
C ASP A 280 -0.31 -14.82 -19.73
N GLY A 281 0.64 -14.06 -19.16
CA GLY A 281 0.43 -13.20 -18.00
C GLY A 281 0.48 -13.87 -16.65
N ARG A 282 0.80 -15.16 -16.61
CA ARG A 282 0.96 -15.90 -15.36
C ARG A 282 2.24 -15.47 -14.65
N LEU A 283 2.14 -15.38 -13.33
CA LEU A 283 3.30 -15.22 -12.45
C LEU A 283 3.84 -16.61 -12.10
N ARG A 284 5.15 -16.80 -12.21
CA ARG A 284 5.84 -18.07 -11.96
C ARG A 284 7.09 -17.83 -11.13
N ASP A 285 7.70 -18.94 -10.68
CA ASP A 285 8.99 -18.95 -10.01
C ASP A 285 9.07 -17.97 -8.82
N ALA A 286 8.05 -18.03 -7.96
CA ALA A 286 7.96 -17.16 -6.80
C ALA A 286 9.19 -17.30 -5.91
N GLU A 287 9.87 -16.18 -5.66
CA GLU A 287 11.09 -16.11 -4.86
C GLU A 287 10.94 -15.00 -3.83
N ALA A 288 10.94 -15.36 -2.54
CA ALA A 288 11.02 -14.36 -1.48
C ALA A 288 12.44 -13.76 -1.46
N ILE A 289 12.54 -12.47 -1.78
CA ILE A 289 13.81 -11.75 -1.85
C ILE A 289 14.07 -10.91 -0.60
N ALA A 290 13.04 -10.52 0.16
CA ALA A 290 13.21 -9.84 1.44
C ALA A 290 12.14 -10.25 2.46
N GLU A 291 12.51 -10.24 3.74
CA GLU A 291 11.62 -10.48 4.90
C GLU A 291 10.96 -9.18 5.39
N GLU A 292 10.57 -8.32 4.44
CA GLU A 292 9.73 -7.14 4.66
C GLU A 292 8.76 -7.00 3.48
N GLY A 293 7.50 -6.70 3.73
CA GLY A 293 6.49 -6.51 2.70
C GLY A 293 5.10 -6.25 3.29
N GLU A 294 4.48 -5.12 2.94
CA GLU A 294 3.11 -4.84 3.37
C GLU A 294 2.26 -4.27 2.24
N LEU A 295 2.29 -2.95 2.05
CA LEU A 295 1.24 -2.24 1.34
C LEU A 295 1.57 -2.03 -0.14
N ASP A 296 2.85 -1.95 -0.47
CA ASP A 296 3.31 -1.72 -1.85
C ASP A 296 4.80 -2.00 -2.04
N VAL A 297 5.18 -2.25 -3.30
CA VAL A 297 6.57 -2.32 -3.76
C VAL A 297 6.72 -1.54 -5.06
N ALA A 298 7.77 -0.71 -5.15
CA ALA A 298 8.16 -0.01 -6.37
C ALA A 298 9.62 -0.32 -6.73
N GLU A 299 9.87 -0.62 -7.99
CA GLU A 299 11.23 -0.69 -8.54
C GLU A 299 11.67 0.72 -8.95
N GLY A 300 12.83 1.14 -8.47
CA GLY A 300 13.45 2.42 -8.83
C GLY A 300 14.27 2.34 -10.12
N PRO A 301 14.60 3.49 -10.72
CA PRO A 301 15.44 3.55 -11.92
C PRO A 301 16.89 3.07 -11.66
N ASP A 302 17.28 2.97 -10.40
CA ASP A 302 18.55 2.42 -9.93
C ASP A 302 18.55 0.89 -9.82
N GLY A 303 17.41 0.23 -10.06
CA GLY A 303 17.22 -1.22 -9.94
C GLY A 303 16.95 -1.68 -8.50
N ASN A 304 16.80 -0.76 -7.55
CA ASN A 304 16.48 -1.08 -6.16
C ASN A 304 14.96 -1.24 -5.96
N TYR A 305 14.58 -2.03 -4.96
CA TYR A 305 13.19 -2.22 -4.55
C TYR A 305 12.87 -1.40 -3.31
N TYR A 306 11.87 -0.54 -3.42
CA TYR A 306 11.34 0.30 -2.36
C TYR A 306 10.05 -0.32 -1.85
N VAL A 307 10.00 -0.67 -0.58
CA VAL A 307 8.92 -1.45 0.04
C VAL A 307 8.25 -0.61 1.12
N ALA A 308 6.94 -0.37 0.97
CA ALA A 308 6.13 0.30 1.99
C ALA A 308 5.70 -0.72 3.06
N ALA A 309 6.42 -0.76 4.18
CA ALA A 309 6.23 -1.71 5.28
C ALA A 309 6.36 -1.02 6.66
N GLY A 310 5.46 -0.07 6.95
CA GLY A 310 5.59 0.79 8.14
C GLY A 310 6.51 1.99 7.95
N GLU A 311 7.71 1.74 7.45
CA GLU A 311 8.61 2.73 6.84
C GLU A 311 8.81 2.39 5.36
N ILE A 312 9.73 3.05 4.67
CA ILE A 312 10.17 2.62 3.34
C ILE A 312 11.50 1.90 3.49
N PHE A 313 11.51 0.60 3.23
CA PHE A 313 12.71 -0.22 3.20
C PHE A 313 13.24 -0.26 1.77
N VAL A 314 14.54 -0.06 1.60
CA VAL A 314 15.20 -0.05 0.29
C VAL A 314 16.11 -1.27 0.20
N PHE A 315 15.84 -2.13 -0.77
CA PHE A 315 16.62 -3.34 -1.03
C PHE A 315 17.30 -3.27 -2.39
N ASP A 316 18.47 -3.90 -2.54
CA ASP A 316 19.05 -4.13 -3.86
C ASP A 316 18.29 -5.24 -4.63
N GLU A 317 18.68 -5.48 -5.88
CA GLU A 317 18.09 -6.51 -6.75
C GLU A 317 18.17 -7.95 -6.17
N ARG A 318 19.05 -8.16 -5.16
CA ARG A 318 19.29 -9.45 -4.50
C ARG A 318 18.60 -9.54 -3.14
N GLY A 319 17.91 -8.48 -2.70
CA GLY A 319 17.22 -8.45 -1.42
C GLY A 319 18.06 -8.00 -0.23
N ALA A 320 19.26 -7.45 -0.45
CA ALA A 320 20.06 -6.89 0.63
C ALA A 320 19.51 -5.51 1.04
N LEU A 321 19.24 -5.30 2.33
CA LEU A 321 18.78 -4.02 2.85
C LEU A 321 19.88 -2.95 2.70
N LEU A 322 19.57 -1.89 1.97
CA LEU A 322 20.44 -0.75 1.70
C LEU A 322 20.13 0.44 2.62
N ASP A 323 18.85 0.74 2.84
CA ASP A 323 18.40 1.91 3.60
C ASP A 323 17.00 1.72 4.21
N ILE A 324 16.67 2.54 5.21
CA ILE A 324 15.33 2.69 5.76
C ILE A 324 15.00 4.19 5.80
N ILE A 325 14.07 4.61 4.94
CA ILE A 325 13.61 6.00 4.88
C ILE A 325 12.44 6.17 5.84
N ARG A 326 12.64 6.98 6.87
CA ARG A 326 11.63 7.22 7.91
C ARG A 326 10.58 8.21 7.44
N MET A 327 9.33 7.78 7.45
CA MET A 327 8.19 8.56 6.98
C MET A 327 7.43 9.21 8.15
N PRO A 328 6.96 10.46 8.00
CA PRO A 328 6.11 11.12 8.99
C PRO A 328 4.79 10.35 9.27
N GLU A 329 4.23 9.69 8.27
CA GLU A 329 3.01 8.89 8.34
C GLU A 329 3.28 7.52 7.69
N ARG A 330 2.52 6.47 8.04
CA ARG A 330 2.70 5.14 7.44
C ARG A 330 2.53 5.21 5.91
N PRO A 331 3.55 4.83 5.11
CA PRO A 331 3.46 4.85 3.65
C PRO A 331 2.48 3.78 3.17
N ALA A 332 1.70 4.11 2.15
CA ALA A 332 0.68 3.26 1.56
C ALA A 332 1.01 2.86 0.11
N THR A 333 1.43 3.81 -0.74
CA THR A 333 1.88 3.50 -2.10
C THR A 333 3.10 4.31 -2.51
N LEU A 334 3.88 3.75 -3.44
CA LEU A 334 5.17 4.26 -3.89
C LEU A 334 5.19 4.37 -5.42
N VAL A 335 5.56 5.52 -5.98
CA VAL A 335 5.72 5.65 -7.44
C VAL A 335 6.88 6.55 -7.81
N PHE A 336 7.55 6.23 -8.91
CA PHE A 336 8.58 7.08 -9.50
C PHE A 336 7.97 8.00 -10.56
N GLY A 337 7.84 9.27 -10.22
CA GLY A 337 7.28 10.34 -11.04
C GLY A 337 8.31 11.39 -11.43
N GLY A 338 7.84 12.57 -11.80
CA GLY A 338 8.72 13.67 -12.22
C GLY A 338 9.16 13.55 -13.69
N PRO A 339 9.99 14.50 -14.17
CA PRO A 339 10.38 14.56 -15.57
C PRO A 339 11.26 13.38 -16.01
N GLY A 340 12.09 12.85 -15.10
CA GLY A 340 12.99 11.73 -15.33
C GLY A 340 12.45 10.36 -14.89
N ARG A 341 11.27 10.30 -14.24
CA ARG A 341 10.77 9.10 -13.54
C ARG A 341 11.76 8.59 -12.50
N ASP A 342 12.37 9.51 -11.77
CA ASP A 342 13.43 9.30 -10.79
C ASP A 342 13.12 9.95 -9.43
N GLU A 343 12.01 10.68 -9.33
CA GLU A 343 11.51 11.22 -8.07
C GLU A 343 10.55 10.24 -7.40
N LEU A 344 10.88 9.78 -6.20
CA LEU A 344 10.01 8.90 -5.43
C LEU A 344 8.89 9.72 -4.76
N TYR A 345 7.65 9.46 -5.16
CA TYR A 345 6.45 9.96 -4.52
C TYR A 345 5.78 8.88 -3.68
N VAL A 346 5.26 9.30 -2.53
CA VAL A 346 4.73 8.40 -1.50
C VAL A 346 3.40 8.93 -1.03
N THR A 347 2.34 8.13 -1.16
CA THR A 347 1.10 8.41 -0.43
C THR A 347 1.24 7.85 0.98
N ALA A 348 0.91 8.64 2.00
CA ALA A 348 0.96 8.19 3.38
C ALA A 348 -0.17 8.86 4.17
N ARG A 349 -1.20 8.07 4.50
CA ARG A 349 -2.39 8.50 5.27
C ARG A 349 -2.96 9.84 4.75
N SER A 350 -2.67 10.95 5.40
CA SER A 350 -3.24 12.27 5.09
C SER A 350 -2.41 13.13 4.13
N GLY A 351 -1.27 12.64 3.63
CA GLY A 351 -0.30 13.43 2.88
C GLY A 351 0.30 12.72 1.67
N LEU A 352 0.60 13.53 0.64
CA LEU A 352 1.49 13.15 -0.45
C LEU A 352 2.88 13.69 -0.14
N TYR A 353 3.87 12.84 -0.28
CA TYR A 353 5.26 13.13 0.02
C TYR A 353 6.13 12.91 -1.22
N ARG A 354 7.20 13.69 -1.33
CA ARG A 354 8.30 13.53 -2.29
C ARG A 354 9.56 13.20 -1.51
N VAL A 355 10.29 12.18 -1.92
CA VAL A 355 11.53 11.73 -1.28
C VAL A 355 12.70 12.02 -2.20
N ARG A 356 13.70 12.73 -1.69
CA ARG A 356 14.94 13.01 -2.41
C ARG A 356 15.89 11.83 -2.27
N LEU A 357 16.09 11.11 -3.36
CA LEU A 357 17.04 10.02 -3.44
C LEU A 357 18.45 10.57 -3.75
N PRO A 358 19.50 9.88 -3.27
CA PRO A 358 20.89 10.32 -3.40
C PRO A 358 21.43 10.32 -4.83
#